data_AF-A0A346AXZ4-F1
#
_entry.id   AF-A0A346AXZ4-F1
#
_cell.length_a   1.000
_cell.length_b   1.000
_cell.length_c   1.000
_cell.angle_alpha   90.00
_cell.angle_beta   90.00
_cell.angle_gamma   90.00
#
_symmetry.space_group_name_H-M   'P 1'
#
loop_
_entity.id
_entity.type
_entity.pdbx_description
1 polymer ?
#
loop_
_entity_poly.entity_id
_entity_poly.type
_entity_poly.pdbx_seq_one_letter_code
_entity_poly.pdbx_strand_id
1 'polypeptide(L)'
;MKYLWQVYDETKRYNVPKQLAEPYSEVQEDNGNCVVVSPLFRFEPVFSALLKAWQDEIIDEKVVKEIENILYHYLAYLDYMAGMRFCLLMERGIEQEILQGHWGINVRKMYLLLTETEKKQLLNLLRKKRIMRNKKSFFCEAVTNFLGYTQLYYYGYERKFLLYIPHIKTSEMENKLNLIRDLFFDVTAGIEIFWDQHIGFIGQEQTMKIDQVIIY
;
A
#
# COMPACT_ATOMS: atom_id res chain seq x y z
N MET A 1 -23.52 -1.30 -2.30
CA MET A 1 -22.95 -2.66 -2.36
C MET A 1 -21.79 -2.73 -1.37
N LYS A 2 -21.91 -3.53 -0.32
CA LYS A 2 -20.79 -3.83 0.59
C LYS A 2 -20.12 -5.11 0.10
N TYR A 3 -18.79 -5.10 -0.01
CA TYR A 3 -18.03 -6.30 -0.36
C TYR A 3 -17.83 -7.18 0.88
N LEU A 4 -17.85 -8.49 0.70
CA LEU A 4 -17.74 -9.47 1.80
C LEU A 4 -16.51 -9.21 2.67
N TRP A 5 -15.34 -9.00 2.05
CA TRP A 5 -14.09 -8.78 2.77
C TRP A 5 -13.93 -7.40 3.38
N GLN A 6 -14.78 -6.43 3.03
CA GLN A 6 -14.77 -5.12 3.69
C GLN A 6 -15.38 -5.17 5.10
N VAL A 7 -16.25 -6.15 5.35
CA VAL A 7 -16.96 -6.36 6.62
C VAL A 7 -16.46 -7.59 7.36
N TYR A 8 -15.40 -8.22 6.84
CA TYR A 8 -14.85 -9.44 7.42
C TYR A 8 -14.19 -9.18 8.77
N ASP A 9 -14.57 -10.02 9.72
CA ASP A 9 -14.03 -10.12 11.07
C ASP A 9 -13.97 -11.62 11.45
N GLU A 10 -12.89 -12.02 12.11
CA GLU A 10 -12.64 -13.39 12.56
C GLU A 10 -13.60 -13.83 13.67
N THR A 11 -14.18 -12.87 14.40
CA THR A 11 -15.12 -13.12 15.51
C THR A 11 -16.57 -13.28 15.05
N LYS A 12 -16.87 -12.93 13.79
CA LYS A 12 -18.21 -12.98 13.22
C LYS A 12 -18.50 -14.32 12.55
N ARG A 13 -19.78 -14.68 12.54
CA ARG A 13 -20.26 -15.88 11.84
C ARG A 13 -20.85 -15.56 10.48
N TYR A 14 -20.48 -16.32 9.45
CA TYR A 14 -20.98 -16.19 8.08
C TYR A 14 -21.94 -17.33 7.76
N ASN A 15 -23.18 -16.99 7.41
CA ASN A 15 -24.22 -17.96 7.09
C ASN A 15 -24.79 -17.70 5.68
N VAL A 16 -25.10 -18.78 4.96
CA VAL A 16 -25.81 -18.69 3.68
C VAL A 16 -27.31 -18.76 3.93
N PRO A 17 -28.11 -17.80 3.45
CA PRO A 17 -29.56 -17.87 3.58
C PRO A 17 -30.15 -18.87 2.57
N LYS A 18 -31.19 -19.62 2.99
CA LYS A 18 -31.91 -20.55 2.11
C LYS A 18 -32.64 -19.85 0.96
N GLN A 19 -33.01 -18.58 1.15
CA GLN A 19 -33.63 -17.75 0.13
C GLN A 19 -32.86 -16.43 0.04
N LEU A 20 -32.31 -16.14 -1.13
CA LEU A 20 -31.54 -14.93 -1.37
C LEU A 20 -32.50 -13.75 -1.54
N ALA A 21 -32.35 -12.71 -0.72
CA ALA A 21 -33.11 -11.48 -0.88
C ALA A 21 -32.65 -10.67 -2.10
N GLU A 22 -31.33 -10.57 -2.31
CA GLU A 22 -30.72 -9.85 -3.42
C GLU A 22 -29.67 -10.75 -4.11
N PRO A 23 -29.90 -11.19 -5.36
CA PRO A 23 -28.96 -12.09 -6.06
C PRO A 23 -27.61 -11.44 -6.35
N TYR A 24 -27.59 -10.12 -6.45
CA TYR A 24 -26.43 -9.36 -6.88
C TYR A 24 -25.56 -8.86 -5.72
N SER A 25 -26.01 -8.87 -4.47
CA SER A 25 -25.20 -8.39 -3.33
C SER A 25 -24.47 -9.53 -2.64
N GLU A 26 -23.16 -9.38 -2.39
CA GLU A 26 -22.36 -10.36 -1.62
C GLU A 26 -22.78 -10.42 -0.15
N VAL A 27 -23.13 -9.27 0.44
CA VAL A 27 -23.59 -9.15 1.83
C VAL A 27 -25.06 -8.75 1.80
N GLN A 28 -25.90 -9.57 2.40
CA GLN A 28 -27.35 -9.32 2.49
C GLN A 28 -27.69 -8.60 3.80
N GLU A 29 -27.15 -9.09 4.93
CA GLU A 29 -27.37 -8.49 6.24
C GLU A 29 -26.09 -8.57 7.10
N ASP A 30 -25.87 -7.57 7.96
CA ASP A 30 -24.80 -7.56 8.98
C ASP A 30 -25.44 -7.21 10.33
N ASN A 31 -25.68 -8.24 11.14
CA ASN A 31 -26.33 -8.14 12.45
C ASN A 31 -25.29 -8.01 13.59
N GLY A 32 -24.07 -7.56 13.28
CA GLY A 32 -22.97 -7.41 14.23
C GLY A 32 -22.23 -8.72 14.47
N ASN A 33 -22.87 -9.74 15.04
CA ASN A 33 -22.25 -11.04 15.31
C ASN A 33 -22.39 -12.05 14.18
N CYS A 34 -23.35 -11.83 13.27
CA CYS A 34 -23.60 -12.71 12.14
C CYS A 34 -23.81 -11.90 10.87
N VAL A 35 -23.12 -12.32 9.81
CA VAL A 35 -23.20 -11.74 8.47
C VAL A 35 -23.87 -12.76 7.55
N VAL A 36 -24.96 -12.35 6.91
CA VAL A 36 -25.68 -13.16 5.92
C VAL A 36 -25.10 -12.85 4.55
N VAL A 37 -24.62 -13.89 3.86
CA VAL A 37 -23.80 -13.76 2.66
C VAL A 37 -24.37 -14.53 1.48
N SER A 38 -24.23 -13.97 0.28
CA SER A 38 -24.62 -14.63 -0.97
C SER A 38 -23.41 -15.34 -1.58
N PRO A 39 -23.38 -16.69 -1.62
CA PRO A 39 -22.29 -17.42 -2.24
C PRO A 39 -22.32 -17.29 -3.77
N LEU A 40 -23.50 -17.08 -4.36
CA LEU A 40 -23.71 -17.17 -5.81
C LEU A 40 -23.04 -16.04 -6.60
N PHE A 41 -22.69 -14.93 -5.97
CA PHE A 41 -22.07 -13.81 -6.67
C PHE A 41 -20.60 -14.09 -7.03
N ARG A 42 -19.86 -14.77 -6.15
CA ARG A 42 -18.40 -14.93 -6.27
C ARG A 42 -17.92 -16.37 -6.16
N PHE A 43 -18.60 -17.17 -5.35
CA PHE A 43 -18.18 -18.53 -5.01
C PHE A 43 -19.17 -19.58 -5.52
N GLU A 44 -19.98 -19.23 -6.53
CA GLU A 44 -20.97 -20.13 -7.13
C GLU A 44 -20.39 -21.51 -7.45
N PRO A 45 -19.22 -21.65 -8.10
CA PRO A 45 -18.73 -22.98 -8.47
C PRO A 45 -18.40 -23.88 -7.26
N VAL A 46 -18.05 -23.27 -6.12
CA VAL A 46 -17.70 -23.98 -4.88
C VAL A 46 -18.96 -24.35 -4.11
N PHE A 47 -19.86 -23.38 -3.92
CA PHE A 47 -21.07 -23.58 -3.13
C PHE A 47 -22.16 -24.34 -3.89
N SER A 48 -22.25 -24.24 -5.21
CA SER A 48 -23.25 -25.01 -5.97
C SER A 48 -22.95 -26.50 -5.98
N ALA A 49 -21.67 -26.89 -5.96
CA ALA A 49 -21.25 -28.27 -5.77
C ALA A 49 -21.60 -28.79 -4.36
N LEU A 50 -21.33 -27.98 -3.32
CA LEU A 50 -21.64 -28.33 -1.93
C LEU A 50 -23.15 -28.41 -1.67
N LEU A 51 -23.93 -27.44 -2.15
CA LEU A 51 -25.38 -27.41 -2.01
C LEU A 51 -26.05 -28.60 -2.70
N LYS A 52 -25.53 -29.03 -3.87
CA LYS A 52 -26.00 -30.26 -4.54
C LYS A 52 -25.69 -31.49 -3.71
N ALA A 53 -24.46 -31.62 -3.21
CA ALA A 53 -24.07 -32.76 -2.37
C ALA A 53 -24.89 -32.86 -1.08
N TRP A 54 -25.27 -31.72 -0.48
CA TRP A 54 -26.09 -31.69 0.74
C TRP A 54 -27.58 -31.89 0.52
N GLN A 55 -28.08 -31.79 -0.72
CA GLN A 55 -29.47 -32.14 -1.05
C GLN A 55 -29.68 -33.65 -1.10
N ASP A 56 -28.63 -34.41 -1.41
CA ASP A 56 -28.69 -35.87 -1.56
C ASP A 56 -28.53 -36.63 -0.22
N GLU A 57 -28.08 -35.96 0.84
CA GLU A 57 -27.87 -36.55 2.18
C GLU A 57 -28.70 -35.85 3.27
N ILE A 58 -29.25 -36.60 4.22
CA ILE A 58 -29.94 -36.05 5.40
C ILE A 58 -28.87 -35.57 6.41
N ILE A 59 -28.30 -34.40 6.14
CA ILE A 59 -27.32 -33.76 7.05
C ILE A 59 -28.05 -32.78 7.97
N ASP A 60 -27.68 -32.75 9.24
CA ASP A 60 -28.20 -31.76 10.20
C ASP A 60 -27.87 -30.33 9.72
N GLU A 61 -28.91 -29.49 9.62
CA GLU A 61 -28.81 -28.09 9.20
C GLU A 61 -27.82 -27.29 10.07
N LYS A 62 -27.63 -27.65 11.34
CA LYS A 62 -26.63 -27.00 12.21
C LYS A 62 -25.21 -27.28 11.75
N VAL A 63 -24.93 -28.53 11.35
CA VAL A 63 -23.61 -28.96 10.88
C VAL A 63 -23.28 -28.27 9.55
N VAL A 64 -24.26 -28.18 8.65
CA VAL A 64 -24.13 -27.44 7.38
C VAL A 64 -23.72 -25.99 7.63
N LYS A 65 -24.41 -25.29 8.54
CA LYS A 65 -24.09 -23.88 8.88
C LYS A 65 -22.72 -23.71 9.55
N GLU A 66 -22.20 -24.70 10.27
CA GLU A 66 -20.83 -24.65 10.78
C GLU A 66 -19.80 -24.79 9.65
N ILE A 67 -20.05 -25.72 8.72
CA ILE A 67 -19.16 -25.95 7.57
C ILE A 67 -19.12 -24.72 6.66
N GLU A 68 -20.28 -24.11 6.36
CA GLU A 68 -20.36 -22.86 5.61
C GLU A 68 -19.52 -21.76 6.27
N ASN A 69 -19.65 -21.58 7.58
CA ASN A 69 -18.88 -20.59 8.33
C ASN A 69 -17.37 -20.84 8.20
N ILE A 70 -16.92 -22.08 8.42
CA ILE A 70 -15.50 -22.47 8.29
C ILE A 70 -15.00 -22.21 6.86
N LEU A 71 -15.79 -22.55 5.85
CA LEU A 71 -15.43 -22.33 4.45
C LEU A 71 -15.25 -20.85 4.13
N TYR A 72 -16.10 -19.97 4.66
CA TYR A 72 -15.93 -18.53 4.45
C TYR A 72 -14.65 -17.99 5.10
N HIS A 73 -14.33 -18.41 6.33
CA HIS A 73 -13.05 -18.05 6.95
C HIS A 73 -11.86 -18.60 6.15
N TYR A 74 -11.96 -19.82 5.64
CA TYR A 74 -10.92 -20.41 4.81
C TYR A 74 -10.75 -19.69 3.47
N LEU A 75 -11.85 -19.31 2.81
CA LEU A 75 -11.82 -18.51 1.58
C LEU A 75 -11.23 -17.11 1.83
N ALA A 76 -11.56 -16.48 2.96
CA ALA A 76 -10.96 -15.21 3.37
C ALA A 76 -9.44 -15.34 3.51
N TYR A 77 -8.99 -16.41 4.16
CA TYR A 77 -7.58 -16.71 4.32
C TYR A 77 -6.88 -16.97 2.97
N LEU A 78 -7.50 -17.74 2.08
CA LEU A 78 -6.97 -18.01 0.74
C LEU A 78 -6.85 -16.73 -0.09
N ASP A 79 -7.85 -15.86 -0.07
CA ASP A 79 -7.82 -14.58 -0.78
C ASP A 79 -6.74 -13.64 -0.21
N TYR A 80 -6.60 -13.60 1.12
CA TYR A 80 -5.52 -12.87 1.78
C TYR A 80 -4.14 -13.37 1.32
N MET A 81 -3.93 -14.68 1.34
CA MET A 81 -2.68 -15.31 0.89
C MET A 81 -2.42 -15.11 -0.60
N ALA A 82 -3.45 -15.16 -1.44
CA ALA A 82 -3.35 -14.88 -2.88
C ALA A 82 -2.96 -13.41 -3.13
N GLY A 83 -3.55 -12.48 -2.38
CA GLY A 83 -3.19 -11.06 -2.39
C GLY A 83 -1.73 -10.82 -2.01
N MET A 84 -1.26 -11.48 -0.94
CA MET A 84 0.16 -11.43 -0.53
C MET A 84 1.09 -11.96 -1.64
N ARG A 85 0.74 -13.11 -2.24
CA ARG A 85 1.52 -13.70 -3.34
C ARG A 85 1.61 -12.76 -4.54
N PHE A 86 0.51 -12.09 -4.90
CA PHE A 86 0.50 -11.12 -5.99
C PHE A 86 1.42 -9.92 -5.70
N CYS A 87 1.39 -9.40 -4.48
CA CYS A 87 2.27 -8.30 -4.06
C CYS A 87 3.74 -8.69 -4.17
N LEU A 88 4.11 -9.87 -3.69
CA LEU A 88 5.47 -10.40 -3.78
C LEU A 88 5.92 -10.63 -5.23
N LEU A 89 5.03 -11.13 -6.10
CA LEU A 89 5.34 -11.30 -7.51
C LEU A 89 5.60 -9.97 -8.22
N MET A 90 4.80 -8.93 -7.93
CA MET A 90 5.03 -7.59 -8.47
C MET A 90 6.35 -6.99 -7.97
N GLU A 91 6.65 -7.12 -6.67
CA GLU A 91 7.91 -6.63 -6.10
C GLU A 91 9.11 -7.33 -6.73
N ARG A 92 9.05 -8.66 -6.93
CA ARG A 92 10.08 -9.41 -7.67
C ARG A 92 10.22 -8.96 -9.13
N GLY A 93 9.11 -8.67 -9.81
CA GLY A 93 9.14 -8.15 -11.18
C GLY A 93 9.86 -6.80 -11.25
N ILE A 94 9.50 -5.87 -10.36
CA ILE A 94 10.15 -4.55 -10.26
C ILE A 94 11.65 -4.71 -9.96
N GLU A 95 12.00 -5.59 -9.01
CA GLU A 95 13.39 -5.86 -8.69
C GLU A 95 14.19 -6.39 -9.89
N GLN A 96 13.63 -7.33 -10.64
CA GLN A 96 14.27 -7.83 -11.86
C GLN A 96 14.46 -6.72 -12.91
N GLU A 97 13.48 -5.85 -13.08
CA GLU A 97 13.60 -4.70 -14.00
C GLU A 97 14.75 -3.76 -13.57
N ILE A 98 14.90 -3.49 -12.27
CA ILE A 98 16.01 -2.69 -11.72
C ILE A 98 17.36 -3.38 -11.96
N LEU A 99 17.45 -4.68 -11.67
CA LEU A 99 18.68 -5.46 -11.83
C LEU A 99 19.10 -5.61 -13.30
N GLN A 100 18.14 -5.66 -14.22
CA GLN A 100 18.39 -5.64 -15.67
C GLN A 100 18.78 -4.23 -16.18
N GLY A 101 18.60 -3.20 -15.37
CA GLY A 101 18.98 -1.82 -15.69
C GLY A 101 17.93 -1.06 -16.50
N HIS A 102 16.67 -1.53 -16.56
CA HIS A 102 15.59 -0.84 -17.26
C HIS A 102 15.26 0.53 -16.65
N TRP A 103 15.57 0.70 -15.36
CA TRP A 103 15.40 1.95 -14.62
C TRP A 103 16.64 2.84 -14.66
N GLY A 104 17.67 2.46 -15.43
CA GLY A 104 18.94 3.17 -15.53
C GLY A 104 20.07 2.49 -14.75
N ILE A 105 21.29 2.65 -15.27
CA ILE A 105 22.51 2.02 -14.71
C ILE A 105 22.83 2.58 -13.32
N ASN A 106 22.59 3.88 -13.10
CA ASN A 106 22.84 4.53 -11.81
C ASN A 106 21.89 4.00 -10.74
N VAL A 107 20.60 3.87 -11.06
CA VAL A 107 19.59 3.28 -10.18
C VAL A 107 19.99 1.86 -9.79
N ARG A 108 20.42 1.03 -10.76
CA ARG A 108 20.89 -0.33 -10.48
C ARG A 108 22.07 -0.34 -9.51
N LYS A 109 23.09 0.50 -9.74
CA LYS A 109 24.28 0.59 -8.88
C LYS A 109 23.90 1.01 -7.46
N MET A 110 23.08 2.04 -7.32
CA MET A 110 22.62 2.53 -6.03
C MET A 110 21.72 1.51 -5.31
N TYR A 111 20.86 0.80 -6.03
CA TYR A 111 20.02 -0.26 -5.47
C TYR A 111 20.84 -1.41 -4.87
N LEU A 112 21.95 -1.79 -5.49
CA LEU A 112 22.83 -2.84 -4.98
C LEU A 112 23.55 -2.46 -3.68
N LEU A 113 23.69 -1.16 -3.39
CA LEU A 113 24.30 -0.65 -2.16
C LEU A 113 23.31 -0.60 -0.98
N LEU A 114 22.00 -0.77 -1.23
CA LEU A 114 20.98 -0.74 -0.19
C LEU A 114 21.01 -2.00 0.68
N THR A 115 20.61 -1.84 1.93
CA THR A 115 20.32 -2.95 2.85
C THR A 115 19.05 -3.69 2.41
N GLU A 116 18.89 -4.95 2.85
CA GLU A 116 17.69 -5.73 2.54
C GLU A 116 16.38 -5.09 3.05
N THR A 117 16.46 -4.38 4.17
CA THR A 117 15.33 -3.61 4.71
C THR A 117 14.96 -2.44 3.80
N GLU A 118 15.94 -1.69 3.32
CA GLU A 118 15.74 -0.55 2.41
C GLU A 118 15.25 -1.00 1.04
N LYS A 119 15.76 -2.13 0.51
CA LYS A 119 15.26 -2.73 -0.74
C LYS A 119 13.78 -3.05 -0.64
N LYS A 120 13.36 -3.73 0.44
CA LYS A 120 11.94 -4.05 0.67
C LYS A 120 11.07 -2.80 0.76
N GLN A 121 11.54 -1.77 1.46
CA GLN A 121 10.83 -0.49 1.54
C GLN A 121 10.69 0.17 0.16
N LEU A 122 11.78 0.19 -0.63
CA LEU A 122 11.77 0.74 -1.98
C LEU A 122 10.79 0.01 -2.90
N LEU A 123 10.87 -1.32 -2.94
CA LEU A 123 10.01 -2.15 -3.80
C LEU A 123 8.53 -1.98 -3.44
N ASN A 124 8.22 -1.88 -2.14
CA ASN A 124 6.87 -1.61 -1.68
C ASN A 124 6.35 -0.23 -2.17
N LEU A 125 7.18 0.81 -2.07
CA LEU A 125 6.82 2.15 -2.57
C LEU A 125 6.65 2.17 -4.09
N LEU A 126 7.52 1.50 -4.85
CA LEU A 126 7.39 1.38 -6.30
C LEU A 126 6.13 0.60 -6.70
N ARG A 127 5.79 -0.46 -5.97
CA ARG A 127 4.54 -1.20 -6.14
C ARG A 127 3.33 -0.28 -5.91
N LYS A 128 3.31 0.48 -4.80
CA LYS A 128 2.25 1.46 -4.53
C LYS A 128 2.15 2.51 -5.65
N LYS A 129 3.28 3.05 -6.14
CA LYS A 129 3.34 4.01 -7.27
C LYS A 129 2.68 3.43 -8.52
N ARG A 130 3.01 2.18 -8.87
CA ARG A 130 2.49 1.49 -10.07
C ARG A 130 0.97 1.28 -10.00
N ILE A 131 0.42 0.97 -8.83
CA ILE A 131 -1.02 0.75 -8.62
C ILE A 131 -1.80 2.08 -8.60
N MET A 132 -1.29 3.09 -7.90
CA MET A 132 -2.05 4.32 -7.61
C MET A 132 -2.09 5.36 -8.75
N ARG A 133 -1.42 5.11 -9.89
CA ARG A 133 -1.47 5.95 -11.11
C ARG A 133 -1.44 7.48 -10.83
N ASN A 134 -0.47 7.95 -10.04
CA ASN A 134 -0.07 9.36 -9.89
C ASN A 134 -1.05 10.38 -9.24
N LYS A 135 -1.73 10.04 -8.14
CA LYS A 135 -2.51 11.04 -7.35
C LYS A 135 -1.78 11.69 -6.17
N LYS A 136 -0.64 11.15 -5.73
CA LYS A 136 0.22 11.71 -4.67
C LYS A 136 1.69 11.49 -5.03
N SER A 137 2.54 12.48 -4.76
CA SER A 137 3.99 12.31 -4.91
C SER A 137 4.50 11.38 -3.80
N PHE A 138 4.91 10.17 -4.15
CA PHE A 138 5.56 9.22 -3.24
C PHE A 138 6.95 9.68 -2.80
N PHE A 139 7.45 10.79 -3.37
CA PHE A 139 8.74 11.37 -3.05
C PHE A 139 8.88 11.66 -1.56
N CYS A 140 7.92 12.36 -0.92
CA CYS A 140 8.04 12.69 0.50
C CYS A 140 8.08 11.43 1.39
N GLU A 141 7.25 10.43 1.06
CA GLU A 141 7.22 9.14 1.78
C GLU A 141 8.55 8.41 1.62
N ALA A 142 9.11 8.37 0.42
CA ALA A 142 10.42 7.77 0.15
C ALA A 142 11.54 8.50 0.89
N VAL A 143 11.62 9.83 0.78
CA VAL A 143 12.63 10.64 1.49
C VAL A 143 12.54 10.41 3.00
N THR A 144 11.32 10.39 3.55
CA THR A 144 11.13 10.19 4.99
C THR A 144 11.58 8.80 5.44
N ASN A 145 11.29 7.77 4.66
CA ASN A 145 11.66 6.39 4.98
C ASN A 145 13.18 6.16 4.95
N PHE A 146 13.90 6.84 4.04
CA PHE A 146 15.33 6.61 3.83
C PHE A 146 16.24 7.57 4.60
N LEU A 147 15.76 8.79 4.87
CA LEU A 147 16.57 9.87 5.45
C LEU A 147 16.02 10.36 6.79
N GLY A 148 14.89 9.83 7.26
CA GLY A 148 14.27 10.21 8.51
C GLY A 148 13.43 11.49 8.39
N TYR A 149 13.45 12.32 9.43
CA TYR A 149 12.65 13.54 9.45
C TYR A 149 13.08 14.51 8.34
N THR A 150 12.15 14.91 7.48
CA THR A 150 12.39 15.91 6.43
C THR A 150 11.20 16.83 6.26
N GLN A 151 11.45 18.06 5.78
CA GLN A 151 10.40 19.04 5.49
C GLN A 151 10.49 19.48 4.04
N LEU A 152 9.38 19.41 3.31
CA LEU A 152 9.28 19.84 1.92
C LEU A 152 8.41 21.10 1.83
N TYR A 153 8.97 22.16 1.28
CA TYR A 153 8.29 23.43 1.02
C TYR A 153 8.15 23.64 -0.48
N TYR A 154 7.08 24.32 -0.90
CA TYR A 154 6.94 24.80 -2.27
C TYR A 154 7.15 26.31 -2.29
N TYR A 155 8.23 26.74 -2.93
CA TYR A 155 8.54 28.15 -3.13
C TYR A 155 7.90 28.65 -4.43
N GLY A 156 6.73 29.27 -4.30
CA GLY A 156 5.89 29.64 -5.45
C GLY A 156 6.51 30.66 -6.41
N TYR A 157 7.41 31.52 -5.92
CA TYR A 157 8.03 32.57 -6.73
C TYR A 157 8.93 31.99 -7.83
N GLU A 158 9.82 31.06 -7.47
CA GLU A 158 10.70 30.36 -8.44
C GLU A 158 10.14 29.02 -8.91
N ARG A 159 8.92 28.67 -8.46
CA ARG A 159 8.28 27.38 -8.75
C ARG A 159 9.20 26.19 -8.47
N LYS A 160 9.89 26.21 -7.33
CA LYS A 160 10.83 25.16 -6.90
C LYS A 160 10.42 24.56 -5.55
N PHE A 161 10.84 23.33 -5.30
CA PHE A 161 10.70 22.69 -4.00
C PHE A 161 11.95 22.90 -3.16
N LEU A 162 11.78 23.19 -1.88
CA LEU A 162 12.87 23.26 -0.91
C LEU A 162 12.75 22.06 0.03
N LEU A 163 13.77 21.21 0.06
CA LEU A 163 13.81 20.04 0.93
C LEU A 163 14.82 20.29 2.05
N TYR A 164 14.33 20.37 3.28
CA TYR A 164 15.15 20.45 4.48
C TYR A 164 15.37 19.07 5.09
N ILE A 165 16.64 18.77 5.38
CA ILE A 165 17.09 17.54 6.03
C ILE A 165 17.94 17.95 7.26
N PRO A 166 17.49 17.68 8.51
CA PRO A 166 18.14 18.09 9.75
C PRO A 166 19.33 17.15 10.10
N HIS A 167 20.14 16.80 9.11
CA HIS A 167 21.27 15.91 9.26
C HIS A 167 22.47 16.46 8.51
N ILE A 168 23.67 16.17 9.02
CA ILE A 168 24.91 16.47 8.32
C ILE A 168 24.95 15.66 7.03
N LYS A 169 25.29 16.32 5.93
CA LYS A 169 25.40 15.69 4.62
C LYS A 169 26.46 14.59 4.65
N THR A 170 26.07 13.36 4.32
CA THR A 170 26.98 12.23 4.08
C THR A 170 26.83 11.72 2.64
N SER A 171 27.89 11.12 2.11
CA SER A 171 27.88 10.51 0.76
C SER A 171 26.80 9.44 0.62
N GLU A 172 26.57 8.65 1.68
CA GLU A 172 25.53 7.63 1.70
C GLU A 172 24.12 8.24 1.59
N MET A 173 23.83 9.28 2.38
CA MET A 173 22.54 9.97 2.34
C MET A 173 22.31 10.69 1.01
N GLU A 174 23.35 11.29 0.45
CA GLU A 174 23.28 11.92 -0.87
C GLU A 174 22.98 10.89 -1.99
N ASN A 175 23.60 9.71 -1.93
CA ASN A 175 23.32 8.63 -2.87
C ASN A 175 21.87 8.12 -2.74
N LYS A 176 21.38 7.93 -1.51
CA LYS A 176 19.97 7.56 -1.26
C LYS A 176 19.00 8.61 -1.78
N LEU A 177 19.29 9.90 -1.55
CA LEU A 177 18.45 10.99 -2.04
C LEU A 177 18.41 11.06 -3.57
N ASN A 178 19.56 10.88 -4.23
CA ASN A 178 19.63 10.83 -5.69
C ASN A 178 18.82 9.66 -6.26
N LEU A 179 18.93 8.46 -5.66
CA LEU A 179 18.11 7.31 -6.04
C LEU A 179 16.61 7.61 -5.94
N ILE A 180 16.18 8.22 -4.83
CA ILE A 180 14.77 8.56 -4.61
C ILE A 180 14.30 9.62 -5.61
N ARG A 181 15.15 10.61 -5.91
CA ARG A 181 14.84 11.63 -6.91
C ARG A 181 14.62 11.00 -8.29
N ASP A 182 15.54 10.13 -8.72
CA ASP A 182 15.47 9.48 -10.03
C ASP A 182 14.23 8.58 -10.18
N LEU A 183 13.74 8.01 -9.07
CA LEU A 183 12.60 7.07 -9.07
C LEU A 183 11.23 7.71 -8.83
N PHE A 184 11.15 8.79 -8.04
CA PHE A 184 9.89 9.31 -7.52
C PHE A 184 9.64 10.80 -7.81
N PHE A 185 10.66 11.56 -8.19
CA PHE A 185 10.52 12.99 -8.40
C PHE A 185 10.06 13.29 -9.83
N ASP A 186 8.75 13.14 -10.06
CA ASP A 186 8.10 13.30 -11.37
C ASP A 186 7.74 14.78 -11.69
N VAL A 187 8.27 15.77 -10.96
CA VAL A 187 7.83 17.18 -11.08
C VAL A 187 8.78 17.99 -11.97
N THR A 188 8.22 18.82 -12.86
CA THR A 188 8.99 19.73 -13.73
C THR A 188 9.65 20.89 -12.98
N ALA A 189 9.37 21.03 -11.69
CA ALA A 189 9.95 22.02 -10.79
C ALA A 189 11.30 21.54 -10.28
N GLY A 190 12.28 22.44 -10.18
CA GLY A 190 13.55 22.13 -9.51
C GLY A 190 13.35 21.79 -8.03
N ILE A 191 14.27 21.02 -7.47
CA ILE A 191 14.36 20.78 -6.03
C ILE A 191 15.72 21.27 -5.52
N GLU A 192 15.69 22.06 -4.45
CA GLU A 192 16.86 22.55 -3.74
C GLU A 192 16.92 21.90 -2.37
N ILE A 193 18.11 21.42 -1.98
CA ILE A 193 18.29 20.55 -0.81
C ILE A 193 19.14 21.29 0.22
N PHE A 194 18.63 21.39 1.43
CA PHE A 194 19.28 22.05 2.56
C PHE A 194 19.59 21.03 3.65
N TRP A 195 20.88 20.86 3.94
CA TRP A 195 21.39 19.96 4.98
C TRP A 195 21.77 20.76 6.21
N ASP A 196 21.32 20.33 7.38
CA ASP A 196 21.70 20.87 8.70
C ASP A 196 21.44 22.39 8.90
N GLN A 197 20.79 23.04 7.93
CA GLN A 197 20.50 24.47 7.92
C GLN A 197 19.00 24.68 7.80
N HIS A 198 18.41 25.31 8.82
CA HIS A 198 16.97 25.52 8.85
C HIS A 198 16.55 26.55 7.79
N ILE A 199 15.33 26.43 7.28
CA ILE A 199 14.78 27.36 6.29
C ILE A 199 13.81 28.29 7.01
N GLY A 200 14.07 29.59 6.95
CA GLY A 200 13.20 30.63 7.50
C GLY A 200 12.54 31.42 6.39
N PHE A 201 11.23 31.59 6.46
CA PHE A 201 10.47 32.41 5.51
C PHE A 201 10.18 33.78 6.10
N ILE A 202 10.54 34.84 5.38
CA ILE A 202 10.26 36.21 5.83
C ILE A 202 8.75 36.40 6.00
N GLY A 203 8.33 36.88 7.18
CA GLY A 203 6.92 37.07 7.52
C GLY A 203 6.24 35.86 8.16
N GLN A 204 6.95 34.73 8.35
CA GLN A 204 6.48 33.60 9.16
C GLN A 204 7.38 33.39 10.39
N GLU A 205 7.07 34.09 11.48
CA GLU A 205 7.84 34.03 12.73
C GLU A 205 8.06 32.60 13.25
N GLN A 206 7.11 31.69 12.99
CA GLN A 206 7.19 30.28 13.41
C GLN A 206 8.32 29.49 12.72
N THR A 207 8.83 29.96 11.59
CA THR A 207 9.94 29.34 10.84
C THR A 207 11.29 30.01 11.13
N MET A 208 11.30 31.06 11.95
CA MET A 208 12.50 31.81 12.27
C MET A 208 13.17 31.18 13.49
N LYS A 209 14.43 30.77 13.34
CA LYS A 209 15.32 30.40 14.46
C LYS A 209 16.49 31.35 14.54
N ILE A 210 16.99 31.58 15.75
CA ILE A 210 18.21 32.35 15.98
C ILE A 210 19.39 31.42 15.66
N ASP A 211 20.24 31.86 14.74
CA ASP A 211 21.39 31.17 14.12
C ASP A 211 21.11 30.00 13.17
N GLN A 212 21.95 29.93 12.11
CA GLN A 212 21.99 28.92 11.04
C GLN A 212 20.70 28.76 10.21
N VAL A 213 20.14 29.89 9.75
CA VAL A 213 18.93 29.92 8.91
C VAL A 213 19.23 30.44 7.51
N ILE A 214 18.75 29.73 6.50
CA ILE A 214 18.69 30.21 5.12
C ILE A 214 17.35 30.91 4.93
N ILE A 215 17.42 32.17 4.49
CA ILE A 215 16.25 33.05 4.40
C ILE A 215 15.68 33.01 2.99
N TYR A 216 14.38 32.76 2.87
CA TYR A 216 13.59 32.72 1.64
C TYR A 216 12.37 33.64 1.68
#